data_AF-A0A4Q1D3B9-F1
#
_entry.id   AF-A0A4Q1D3B9-F1
#
_cell.length_a   1.000
_cell.length_b   1.000
_cell.length_c   1.000
_cell.angle_alpha   90.00
_cell.angle_beta   90.00
_cell.angle_gamma   90.00
#
_symmetry.space_group_name_H-M   'P 1'
#
loop_
_entity.id
_entity.type
_entity.pdbx_description
1 polymer ?
#
loop_
_entity_poly.entity_id
_entity_poly.type
_entity_poly.pdbx_seq_one_letter_code
_entity_poly.pdbx_strand_id
1 'polypeptide(L)'
;MKQKRNLALSLLLLVSAVACSKNDSDTISSGTTSNIDSTGIVSATAEGSAETGANADDLLENSSFTNTVTIHFGSTVTITNPLEASGVTITQSGSLVTITSTAKAVEYVLSGTTTNGGVKLYSDNKFKLTLNGVNITNTTGPAINIQSKKRAFIILADNTTNTLTDGSSYATSTEDQKACLFSEGQLIFSGSGSLSVKGNYKHGIASDDYIRVRTGTITITGAVTDGIHTNEAVIIDGGTLNITASSDGIEADEGYIIVNAGTINITAADDGIAASYEEGDTSIDPYVTINGGNINITTTEGEGIESKSVLTINDGHIITKTADDGLNAGTAIYINGGYVYSYSTGNDAMDSNGTFTITGGKVIAIGSKSPEAGIDCDARTFKITGGIVVGTGGATSGPTASVSTVRSVVMGGGNANQIIHIEAADGTEALTFLSPTSYSTLLFASSKLKANTTYNVYTGGSVTNATSFQGLYTSGTYTPGTKGASFTTSSVVTQIGGSISRN
;
A
#
# COMPACT_ATOMS: atom_id res chain seq x y z
N MET A 1 2.41 -68.33 73.32
CA MET A 1 1.79 -68.65 74.64
C MET A 1 1.53 -67.32 75.35
N LYS A 2 0.25 -67.04 75.71
CA LYS A 2 -0.25 -66.09 76.73
C LYS A 2 0.05 -64.58 76.56
N GLN A 3 -0.98 -63.77 76.27
CA GLN A 3 -1.76 -62.90 77.21
C GLN A 3 -1.04 -61.60 77.61
N LYS A 4 -1.50 -60.42 77.15
CA LYS A 4 -2.57 -59.55 77.71
C LYS A 4 -2.20 -58.88 79.07
N ARG A 5 -2.02 -57.54 79.04
CA ARG A 5 -2.75 -56.47 79.80
C ARG A 5 -1.88 -55.31 80.34
N ASN A 6 -2.24 -54.10 79.89
CA ASN A 6 -2.52 -52.84 80.60
C ASN A 6 -1.72 -52.45 81.87
N LEU A 7 -1.19 -51.20 81.92
CA LEU A 7 -1.68 -50.15 82.84
C LEU A 7 -1.04 -48.74 82.63
N ALA A 8 -1.91 -47.71 82.74
CA ALA A 8 -1.74 -46.35 83.27
C ALA A 8 -0.60 -45.42 82.77
N LEU A 9 -0.89 -44.29 82.11
CA LEU A 9 -1.38 -42.99 82.64
C LEU A 9 -0.24 -42.11 83.20
N SER A 10 0.18 -41.06 82.47
CA SER A 10 0.34 -39.69 82.98
C SER A 10 0.65 -38.70 81.88
N LEU A 11 -0.11 -37.61 81.91
CA LEU A 11 -0.14 -36.45 81.04
C LEU A 11 1.00 -35.49 81.42
N LEU A 12 1.82 -35.05 80.46
CA LEU A 12 2.53 -33.78 80.59
C LEU A 12 2.62 -33.10 79.22
N LEU A 13 1.90 -31.99 79.13
CA LEU A 13 1.77 -31.09 78.00
C LEU A 13 3.05 -30.25 77.91
N LEU A 14 3.84 -30.39 76.85
CA LEU A 14 4.85 -29.41 76.45
C LEU A 14 4.59 -29.00 75.00
N VAL A 15 4.05 -27.80 74.83
CA VAL A 15 3.85 -27.14 73.54
C VAL A 15 5.20 -26.56 73.12
N SER A 16 5.88 -27.20 72.17
CA SER A 16 6.98 -26.60 71.42
C SER A 16 6.46 -26.13 70.07
N ALA A 17 6.32 -24.83 69.89
CA ALA A 17 6.00 -24.21 68.62
C ALA A 17 7.17 -24.42 67.64
N VAL A 18 6.97 -25.31 66.67
CA VAL A 18 7.84 -25.44 65.50
C VAL A 18 7.29 -24.48 64.45
N ALA A 19 8.01 -23.38 64.24
CA ALA A 19 7.82 -22.51 63.09
C ALA A 19 8.27 -23.27 61.84
N CYS A 20 7.31 -23.89 61.14
CA CYS A 20 7.52 -24.32 59.76
C CYS A 20 7.50 -23.08 58.88
N SER A 21 8.65 -22.65 58.37
CA SER A 21 8.70 -21.81 57.19
C SER A 21 8.11 -22.61 56.03
N LYS A 22 6.90 -22.26 55.64
CA LYS A 22 6.32 -22.74 54.39
C LYS A 22 7.12 -22.06 53.28
N ASN A 23 8.05 -22.80 52.67
CA ASN A 23 8.54 -22.46 51.35
C ASN A 23 7.34 -22.55 50.41
N ASP A 24 6.65 -21.43 50.18
CA ASP A 24 5.87 -21.26 48.96
C ASP A 24 6.88 -21.24 47.82
N SER A 25 7.19 -22.44 47.34
CA SER A 25 7.75 -22.60 46.02
C SER A 25 6.59 -22.26 45.09
N ASP A 26 6.58 -21.03 44.57
CA ASP A 26 5.83 -20.71 43.38
C ASP A 26 6.29 -21.69 42.31
N THR A 27 5.56 -22.79 42.16
CA THR A 27 5.62 -23.59 40.95
C THR A 27 5.17 -22.67 39.83
N ILE A 28 6.15 -22.09 39.13
CA ILE A 28 5.96 -21.57 37.78
C ILE A 28 5.40 -22.75 37.00
N SER A 29 4.08 -22.78 36.81
CA SER A 29 3.47 -23.64 35.82
C SER A 29 4.07 -23.21 34.50
N SER A 30 5.06 -23.97 34.00
CA SER A 30 5.52 -23.85 32.63
C SER A 30 4.26 -24.02 31.78
N GLY A 31 3.72 -22.90 31.28
CA GLY A 31 2.52 -22.92 30.46
C GLY A 31 2.72 -23.92 29.33
N THR A 32 1.72 -24.74 29.06
CA THR A 32 1.70 -25.58 27.86
C THR A 32 1.83 -24.67 26.64
N THR A 33 2.61 -25.09 25.66
CA THR A 33 2.75 -24.38 24.39
C THR A 33 1.42 -24.29 23.66
N SER A 34 1.20 -23.20 22.94
CA SER A 34 -0.03 -22.97 22.16
C SER A 34 0.28 -22.94 20.67
N ASN A 35 -0.54 -23.62 19.86
CA ASN A 35 -0.39 -23.58 18.41
C ASN A 35 -1.04 -22.31 17.86
N ILE A 36 -0.34 -21.65 16.94
CA ILE A 36 -0.82 -20.45 16.26
C ILE A 36 -1.52 -20.86 14.97
N ASP A 37 -2.74 -20.38 14.76
CA ASP A 37 -3.47 -20.58 13.50
C ASP A 37 -4.29 -19.34 13.14
N SER A 38 -3.67 -18.34 12.51
CA SER A 38 -4.38 -17.15 12.00
C SER A 38 -4.77 -17.25 10.53
N THR A 39 -5.07 -18.48 10.08
CA THR A 39 -5.49 -18.75 8.69
C THR A 39 -7.01 -18.77 8.52
N GLY A 40 -7.76 -19.27 9.51
CA GLY A 40 -9.23 -19.31 9.51
C GLY A 40 -9.86 -18.02 10.06
N ILE A 41 -10.12 -17.04 9.21
CA ILE A 41 -10.82 -15.79 9.55
C ILE A 41 -12.08 -15.61 8.69
N VAL A 42 -13.11 -14.98 9.27
CA VAL A 42 -14.34 -14.61 8.55
C VAL A 42 -14.08 -13.41 7.65
N SER A 43 -14.59 -13.43 6.43
CA SER A 43 -14.82 -12.24 5.60
C SER A 43 -16.32 -12.02 5.43
N ALA A 44 -16.72 -10.76 5.24
CA ALA A 44 -18.09 -10.35 4.95
C ALA A 44 -18.20 -9.81 3.51
N THR A 45 -19.38 -9.32 3.13
CA THR A 45 -19.60 -8.69 1.83
C THR A 45 -18.74 -7.44 1.71
N ALA A 46 -17.99 -7.32 0.61
CA ALA A 46 -17.17 -6.15 0.32
C ALA A 46 -18.00 -4.86 0.18
N GLU A 47 -17.41 -3.73 0.57
CA GLU A 47 -17.98 -2.39 0.48
C GLU A 47 -17.01 -1.44 -0.24
N GLY A 48 -17.52 -0.31 -0.73
CA GLY A 48 -16.75 0.60 -1.59
C GLY A 48 -16.76 0.18 -3.07
N SER A 49 -15.87 0.79 -3.86
CA SER A 49 -15.78 0.52 -5.29
C SER A 49 -15.05 -0.79 -5.59
N ALA A 50 -15.44 -1.45 -6.67
CA ALA A 50 -14.73 -2.60 -7.25
C ALA A 50 -14.45 -2.38 -8.75
N GLU A 51 -14.43 -1.11 -9.15
CA GLU A 51 -14.16 -0.75 -10.54
C GLU A 51 -12.72 -1.05 -10.93
N THR A 52 -12.52 -1.34 -12.21
CA THR A 52 -11.21 -1.73 -12.76
C THR A 52 -10.70 -0.74 -13.81
N GLY A 53 -11.41 0.38 -14.03
CA GLY A 53 -11.11 1.32 -15.11
C GLY A 53 -11.15 0.66 -16.49
N ALA A 54 -12.00 -0.36 -16.70
CA ALA A 54 -12.03 -1.11 -17.95
C ALA A 54 -12.47 -0.22 -19.13
N ASN A 55 -11.62 -0.12 -20.15
CA ASN A 55 -11.92 0.58 -21.38
C ASN A 55 -11.43 -0.22 -22.58
N ALA A 56 -12.36 -0.64 -23.45
CA ALA A 56 -12.03 -1.48 -24.60
C ALA A 56 -11.14 -0.76 -25.64
N ASP A 57 -11.13 0.57 -25.65
CA ASP A 57 -10.27 1.36 -26.54
C ASP A 57 -8.81 1.41 -26.07
N ASP A 58 -8.51 1.03 -24.83
CA ASP A 58 -7.15 0.92 -24.28
C ASP A 58 -6.50 -0.42 -24.60
N LEU A 59 -7.26 -1.35 -25.18
CA LEU A 59 -6.74 -2.63 -25.61
C LEU A 59 -6.04 -2.44 -26.96
N LEU A 60 -4.71 -2.61 -26.96
CA LEU A 60 -3.89 -2.51 -28.17
C LEU A 60 -4.41 -3.43 -29.28
N GLU A 61 -4.83 -4.63 -28.90
CA GLU A 61 -5.42 -5.66 -29.76
C GLU A 61 -6.72 -5.24 -30.46
N ASN A 62 -7.41 -4.21 -29.94
CA ASN A 62 -8.58 -3.61 -30.58
C ASN A 62 -8.21 -2.47 -31.55
N SER A 63 -6.92 -2.24 -31.77
CA SER A 63 -6.38 -1.22 -32.68
C SER A 63 -5.50 -1.86 -33.75
N SER A 64 -5.41 -1.21 -34.92
CA SER A 64 -4.56 -1.65 -36.03
C SER A 64 -3.62 -0.54 -36.44
N PHE A 65 -2.34 -0.88 -36.59
CA PHE A 65 -1.26 0.02 -37.00
C PHE A 65 -0.50 -0.62 -38.16
N THR A 66 -0.89 -0.32 -39.39
CA THR A 66 -0.40 -0.99 -40.60
C THR A 66 0.76 -0.26 -41.28
N ASN A 67 1.05 0.97 -40.85
CA ASN A 67 2.11 1.78 -41.42
C ASN A 67 3.18 2.05 -40.37
N THR A 68 4.44 1.79 -40.68
CA THR A 68 5.55 1.95 -39.74
C THR A 68 6.49 3.05 -40.20
N VAL A 69 6.75 4.00 -39.30
CA VAL A 69 7.77 5.03 -39.42
C VAL A 69 8.86 4.71 -38.41
N THR A 70 10.13 4.74 -38.81
CA THR A 70 11.25 4.44 -37.91
C THR A 70 12.15 5.65 -37.72
N ILE A 71 12.53 5.92 -36.48
CA ILE A 71 13.53 6.91 -36.11
C ILE A 71 14.63 6.19 -35.32
N HIS A 72 15.83 6.19 -35.88
CA HIS A 72 17.01 5.59 -35.25
C HIS A 72 18.02 6.68 -34.88
N PHE A 73 18.33 6.80 -33.59
CA PHE A 73 19.33 7.70 -33.05
C PHE A 73 20.72 7.04 -33.08
N GLY A 74 21.71 7.71 -33.68
CA GLY A 74 23.09 7.25 -33.73
C GLY A 74 24.02 8.46 -33.88
N SER A 75 25.16 8.28 -34.57
CA SER A 75 26.02 9.42 -34.96
C SER A 75 25.27 10.47 -35.78
N THR A 76 24.30 10.00 -36.56
CA THR A 76 23.29 10.79 -37.26
C THR A 76 21.94 10.12 -37.07
N VAL A 77 20.86 10.90 -37.02
CA VAL A 77 19.50 10.33 -37.00
C VAL A 77 19.17 9.75 -38.37
N THR A 78 18.69 8.51 -38.40
CA THR A 78 18.17 7.87 -39.63
C THR A 78 16.66 7.75 -39.53
N ILE A 79 15.95 8.26 -40.55
CA ILE A 79 14.49 8.30 -40.59
C ILE A 79 14.01 7.53 -41.82
N THR A 80 13.10 6.57 -41.59
CA THR A 80 12.33 5.93 -42.67
C THR A 80 10.87 6.33 -42.53
N ASN A 81 10.38 7.12 -43.48
CA ASN A 81 9.02 7.65 -43.48
C ASN A 81 8.28 7.27 -44.77
N PRO A 82 7.63 6.09 -44.84
CA PRO A 82 6.85 5.72 -46.02
C PRO A 82 5.58 6.57 -46.21
N LEU A 83 5.26 7.44 -45.25
CA LEU A 83 4.08 8.28 -45.23
C LEU A 83 4.37 9.78 -45.48
N GLU A 84 5.56 10.12 -46.00
CA GLU A 84 5.96 11.51 -46.26
C GLU A 84 4.95 12.23 -47.18
N ALA A 85 4.51 11.55 -48.25
CA ALA A 85 3.47 12.06 -49.15
C ALA A 85 2.03 11.68 -48.72
N SER A 86 1.86 11.08 -47.54
CA SER A 86 0.60 10.51 -47.06
C SER A 86 0.27 10.95 -45.64
N GLY A 87 0.68 12.15 -45.26
CA GLY A 87 0.22 12.83 -44.05
C GLY A 87 1.12 12.69 -42.83
N VAL A 88 2.35 12.19 -42.96
CA VAL A 88 3.36 12.24 -41.88
C VAL A 88 4.53 13.11 -42.34
N THR A 89 4.69 14.28 -41.70
CA THR A 89 5.84 15.16 -41.91
C THR A 89 6.81 15.01 -40.75
N ILE A 90 8.10 14.85 -41.05
CA ILE A 90 9.15 14.78 -40.04
C ILE A 90 10.19 15.86 -40.32
N THR A 91 10.45 16.69 -39.32
CA THR A 91 11.54 17.67 -39.36
C THR A 91 12.59 17.31 -38.31
N GLN A 92 13.85 17.65 -38.61
CA GLN A 92 14.99 17.31 -37.78
C GLN A 92 15.91 18.53 -37.63
N SER A 93 16.30 18.84 -36.40
CA SER A 93 17.37 19.79 -36.08
C SER A 93 18.36 19.12 -35.12
N GLY A 94 19.55 18.75 -35.63
CA GLY A 94 20.46 17.89 -34.88
C GLY A 94 19.81 16.53 -34.59
N SER A 95 19.70 16.17 -33.30
CA SER A 95 18.97 14.97 -32.84
C SER A 95 17.58 15.27 -32.25
N LEU A 96 17.05 16.49 -32.46
CA LEU A 96 15.66 16.82 -32.14
C LEU A 96 14.80 16.50 -33.36
N VAL A 97 13.85 15.59 -33.19
CA VAL A 97 12.93 15.12 -34.23
C VAL A 97 11.51 15.58 -33.90
N THR A 98 10.87 16.30 -34.82
CA THR A 98 9.46 16.69 -34.71
C THR A 98 8.64 15.94 -35.75
N ILE A 99 7.62 15.23 -35.30
CA ILE A 99 6.69 14.44 -36.10
C ILE A 99 5.33 15.15 -36.08
N THR A 100 4.76 15.40 -37.26
CA THR A 100 3.39 15.92 -37.40
C THR A 100 2.60 14.98 -38.31
N SER A 101 1.52 14.40 -37.78
CA SER A 101 0.77 13.35 -38.49
C SER A 101 -0.73 13.56 -38.53
N THR A 102 -1.27 13.66 -39.74
CA THR A 102 -2.71 13.55 -40.02
C THR A 102 -3.12 12.12 -40.41
N ALA A 103 -2.13 11.23 -40.62
CA ALA A 103 -2.34 9.84 -41.01
C ALA A 103 -2.93 8.98 -39.87
N LYS A 104 -3.64 7.91 -40.25
CA LYS A 104 -4.22 6.89 -39.36
C LYS A 104 -3.36 5.64 -39.35
N ALA A 105 -3.54 4.81 -38.31
CA ALA A 105 -2.92 3.50 -38.21
C ALA A 105 -1.39 3.55 -38.33
N VAL A 106 -0.77 4.56 -37.72
CA VAL A 106 0.69 4.75 -37.75
C VAL A 106 1.33 4.21 -36.47
N GLU A 107 2.39 3.43 -36.68
CA GLU A 107 3.38 3.09 -35.67
C GLU A 107 4.64 3.93 -35.88
N TYR A 108 5.14 4.52 -34.80
CA TYR A 108 6.45 5.14 -34.72
C TYR A 108 7.37 4.25 -33.90
N VAL A 109 8.47 3.79 -34.47
CA VAL A 109 9.47 2.97 -33.78
C VAL A 109 10.70 3.82 -33.51
N LEU A 110 11.02 4.00 -32.23
CA LEU A 110 12.21 4.69 -31.76
C LEU A 110 13.28 3.67 -31.37
N SER A 111 14.54 3.89 -31.77
CA SER A 111 15.67 3.03 -31.41
C SER A 111 16.99 3.81 -31.38
N GLY A 112 18.03 3.20 -30.80
CA GLY A 112 19.37 3.78 -30.79
C GLY A 112 19.57 4.84 -29.70
N THR A 113 20.66 5.60 -29.75
CA THR A 113 21.09 6.47 -28.63
C THR A 113 21.40 7.90 -29.09
N THR A 114 20.95 8.89 -28.32
CA THR A 114 21.35 10.30 -28.43
C THR A 114 21.62 10.90 -27.05
N THR A 115 22.67 11.72 -26.94
CA THR A 115 23.04 12.43 -25.69
C THR A 115 22.49 13.86 -25.61
N ASN A 116 21.99 14.38 -26.73
CA ASN A 116 21.30 15.66 -26.80
C ASN A 116 20.32 15.65 -27.98
N GLY A 117 19.17 15.02 -27.77
CA GLY A 117 18.09 14.92 -28.75
C GLY A 117 16.74 14.73 -28.07
N GLY A 118 15.71 14.48 -28.85
CA GLY A 118 14.36 14.35 -28.33
C GLY A 118 13.35 14.10 -29.45
N VAL A 119 12.16 13.65 -29.06
CA VAL A 119 11.05 13.45 -29.99
C VAL A 119 9.88 14.32 -29.57
N LYS A 120 9.40 15.14 -30.50
CA LYS A 120 8.14 15.87 -30.36
C LYS A 120 7.12 15.30 -31.34
N LEU A 121 5.90 15.00 -30.89
CA LEU A 121 4.92 14.28 -31.72
C LEU A 121 3.54 14.95 -31.66
N TYR A 122 3.04 15.37 -32.81
CA TYR A 122 1.66 15.78 -33.03
C TYR A 122 0.93 14.73 -33.86
N SER A 123 -0.29 14.39 -33.46
CA SER A 123 -1.14 13.54 -34.28
C SER A 123 -2.63 13.85 -34.14
N ASP A 124 -3.34 13.76 -35.25
CA ASP A 124 -4.81 13.87 -35.29
C ASP A 124 -5.52 12.55 -34.90
N ASN A 125 -4.77 11.44 -34.80
CA ASN A 125 -5.32 10.11 -34.56
C ASN A 125 -4.56 9.39 -33.44
N LYS A 126 -5.18 8.33 -32.88
CA LYS A 126 -4.46 7.39 -32.00
C LYS A 126 -3.30 6.73 -32.77
N PHE A 127 -2.19 6.50 -32.08
CA PHE A 127 -0.97 5.96 -32.69
C PHE A 127 -0.29 4.97 -31.76
N LYS A 128 0.63 4.18 -32.31
CA LYS A 128 1.51 3.30 -31.56
C LYS A 128 2.91 3.89 -31.54
N LEU A 129 3.51 4.03 -30.37
CA LEU A 129 4.89 4.46 -30.19
C LEU A 129 5.68 3.32 -29.54
N THR A 130 6.51 2.65 -30.34
CA THR A 130 7.32 1.52 -29.90
C THR A 130 8.70 1.99 -29.50
N LEU A 131 9.06 1.79 -28.23
CA LEU A 131 10.39 2.01 -27.69
C LEU A 131 11.21 0.72 -27.85
N ASN A 132 12.10 0.70 -28.83
CA ASN A 132 12.84 -0.48 -29.26
C ASN A 132 14.35 -0.32 -29.00
N GLY A 133 14.73 -0.31 -27.73
CA GLY A 133 16.10 -0.09 -27.29
C GLY A 133 16.56 1.35 -27.52
N VAL A 134 15.68 2.32 -27.27
CA VAL A 134 15.98 3.75 -27.45
C VAL A 134 16.53 4.37 -26.16
N ASN A 135 17.60 5.16 -26.27
CA ASN A 135 18.18 5.92 -25.18
C ASN A 135 18.26 7.41 -25.57
N ILE A 136 17.41 8.24 -24.98
CA ILE A 136 17.31 9.66 -25.29
C ILE A 136 17.68 10.46 -24.05
N THR A 137 18.75 11.24 -24.16
CA THR A 137 18.97 12.39 -23.29
C THR A 137 18.65 13.67 -24.07
N ASN A 138 17.75 14.49 -23.54
CA ASN A 138 17.54 15.86 -23.96
C ASN A 138 18.11 16.78 -22.87
N THR A 139 19.02 17.70 -23.18
CA THR A 139 19.64 18.54 -22.14
C THR A 139 18.85 19.80 -21.80
N THR A 140 17.83 20.16 -22.61
CA THR A 140 17.13 21.45 -22.52
C THR A 140 15.61 21.33 -22.73
N GLY A 141 15.05 20.15 -22.58
CA GLY A 141 13.63 19.86 -22.80
C GLY A 141 13.26 18.42 -22.45
N PRO A 142 12.00 18.01 -22.69
CA PRO A 142 11.56 16.63 -22.55
C PRO A 142 12.32 15.67 -23.48
N ALA A 143 12.52 14.42 -23.04
CA ALA A 143 13.03 13.39 -23.93
C ALA A 143 11.98 13.02 -25.01
N ILE A 144 10.72 12.90 -24.59
CA ILE A 144 9.57 12.70 -25.49
C ILE A 144 8.45 13.65 -25.07
N ASN A 145 7.97 14.46 -26.02
CA ASN A 145 6.88 15.41 -25.83
C ASN A 145 5.75 15.14 -26.84
N ILE A 146 4.64 14.57 -26.38
CA ILE A 146 3.48 14.25 -27.21
C ILE A 146 2.45 15.38 -27.07
N GLN A 147 2.28 16.14 -28.14
CA GLN A 147 1.37 17.27 -28.24
C GLN A 147 0.04 16.88 -28.90
N SER A 148 -0.39 15.64 -28.66
CA SER A 148 -1.60 15.05 -29.23
C SER A 148 -2.55 14.66 -28.11
N LYS A 149 -3.79 15.16 -28.16
CA LYS A 149 -4.89 14.76 -27.27
C LYS A 149 -5.49 13.41 -27.65
N LYS A 150 -4.70 12.55 -28.32
CA LYS A 150 -5.13 11.24 -28.80
C LYS A 150 -4.35 10.16 -28.08
N ARG A 151 -4.99 9.02 -27.88
CA ARG A 151 -4.39 7.85 -27.25
C ARG A 151 -3.10 7.42 -27.93
N ALA A 152 -2.03 7.40 -27.15
CA ALA A 152 -0.73 6.86 -27.53
C ALA A 152 -0.56 5.49 -26.87
N PHE A 153 -0.43 4.44 -27.69
CA PHE A 153 -0.02 3.13 -27.19
C PHE A 153 1.51 3.08 -27.12
N ILE A 154 2.06 3.06 -25.91
CA ILE A 154 3.50 3.03 -25.67
C ILE A 154 3.94 1.57 -25.50
N ILE A 155 4.70 1.05 -26.46
CA ILE A 155 5.12 -0.35 -26.47
C ILE A 155 6.58 -0.48 -26.08
N LEU A 156 6.83 -1.13 -24.94
CA LEU A 156 8.18 -1.50 -24.50
C LEU A 156 8.56 -2.79 -25.21
N ALA A 157 9.35 -2.68 -26.28
CA ALA A 157 9.67 -3.82 -27.13
C ALA A 157 10.39 -4.93 -26.34
N ASP A 158 10.07 -6.18 -26.66
CA ASP A 158 10.59 -7.35 -25.96
C ASP A 158 12.12 -7.40 -25.95
N ASN A 159 12.70 -7.80 -24.82
CA ASN A 159 14.15 -7.89 -24.61
C ASN A 159 14.90 -6.57 -24.87
N THR A 160 14.25 -5.42 -24.70
CA THR A 160 14.90 -4.10 -24.80
C THR A 160 14.90 -3.35 -23.48
N THR A 161 15.91 -2.49 -23.33
CA THR A 161 15.96 -1.46 -22.29
C THR A 161 15.95 -0.11 -22.97
N ASN A 162 15.01 0.73 -22.54
CA ASN A 162 14.81 2.07 -23.06
C ASN A 162 15.13 3.07 -21.95
N THR A 163 15.86 4.14 -22.24
CA THR A 163 16.21 5.17 -21.26
C THR A 163 15.78 6.53 -21.74
N LEU A 164 15.07 7.28 -20.90
CA LEU A 164 14.68 8.66 -21.14
C LEU A 164 15.25 9.55 -20.03
N THR A 165 15.88 10.65 -20.41
CA THR A 165 16.41 11.66 -19.49
C THR A 165 16.19 13.03 -20.10
N ASP A 166 15.58 13.94 -19.36
CA ASP A 166 15.31 15.32 -19.77
C ASP A 166 16.33 16.30 -19.18
N GLY A 167 16.20 17.57 -19.57
CA GLY A 167 17.01 18.65 -19.03
C GLY A 167 16.55 19.05 -17.64
N SER A 168 17.39 19.73 -16.87
CA SER A 168 16.99 20.35 -15.59
C SER A 168 16.21 21.66 -15.77
N SER A 169 16.05 22.11 -17.02
CA SER A 169 15.31 23.31 -17.39
C SER A 169 14.81 23.16 -18.82
N TYR A 170 13.59 23.60 -19.08
CA TYR A 170 13.01 23.57 -20.41
C TYR A 170 12.97 24.96 -21.03
N ALA A 171 13.05 25.01 -22.36
CA ALA A 171 12.81 26.26 -23.08
C ALA A 171 11.35 26.72 -22.91
N THR A 172 11.14 28.03 -22.80
CA THR A 172 9.79 28.59 -22.75
C THR A 172 8.99 28.19 -24.00
N SER A 173 7.74 27.79 -23.78
CA SER A 173 6.85 27.23 -24.79
C SER A 173 5.42 27.67 -24.50
N THR A 174 4.59 27.78 -25.53
CA THR A 174 3.12 27.92 -25.40
C THR A 174 2.42 26.58 -25.23
N GLU A 175 3.16 25.50 -25.43
CA GLU A 175 2.73 24.12 -25.26
C GLU A 175 3.27 23.54 -23.96
N ASP A 176 2.57 22.54 -23.45
CA ASP A 176 2.94 21.90 -22.20
C ASP A 176 4.19 21.02 -22.33
N GLN A 177 5.04 21.13 -21.32
CA GLN A 177 6.31 20.41 -21.20
C GLN A 177 6.51 20.12 -19.72
N LYS A 178 5.69 19.21 -19.17
CA LYS A 178 5.61 18.99 -17.73
C LYS A 178 6.44 17.80 -17.23
N ALA A 179 6.99 16.96 -18.13
CA ALA A 179 7.69 15.74 -17.75
C ALA A 179 8.74 15.28 -18.78
N CYS A 180 9.62 14.37 -18.36
CA CYS A 180 10.59 13.73 -19.25
C CYS A 180 9.92 12.98 -20.41
N LEU A 181 8.82 12.27 -20.12
CA LEU A 181 7.86 11.76 -21.08
C LEU A 181 6.51 12.43 -20.78
N PHE A 182 6.10 13.37 -21.63
CA PHE A 182 4.85 14.11 -21.48
C PHE A 182 3.86 13.81 -22.62
N SER A 183 2.56 13.85 -22.32
CA SER A 183 1.48 13.74 -23.30
C SER A 183 0.24 14.58 -22.95
N GLU A 184 -0.25 15.35 -23.92
CA GLU A 184 -1.56 16.04 -23.85
C GLU A 184 -2.76 15.08 -23.82
N GLY A 185 -2.55 13.81 -24.16
CA GLY A 185 -3.58 12.77 -24.18
C GLY A 185 -3.13 11.48 -23.51
N GLN A 186 -3.93 10.43 -23.66
CA GLN A 186 -3.76 9.19 -22.92
C GLN A 186 -2.46 8.45 -23.27
N LEU A 187 -1.77 7.92 -22.25
CA LEU A 187 -0.60 7.06 -22.42
C LEU A 187 -0.91 5.63 -21.96
N ILE A 188 -0.89 4.67 -22.87
CA ILE A 188 -1.20 3.26 -22.57
C ILE A 188 0.05 2.40 -22.74
N PHE A 189 0.67 2.00 -21.64
CA PHE A 189 1.89 1.19 -21.63
C PHE A 189 1.59 -0.30 -21.76
N SER A 190 2.36 -0.99 -22.60
CA SER A 190 2.30 -2.45 -22.79
C SER A 190 3.66 -2.98 -23.28
N GLY A 191 3.80 -4.31 -23.34
CA GLY A 191 5.02 -5.00 -23.78
C GLY A 191 5.81 -5.59 -22.60
N SER A 192 6.87 -6.35 -22.92
CA SER A 192 7.70 -7.02 -21.91
C SER A 192 9.07 -6.36 -21.70
N GLY A 193 9.40 -5.34 -22.49
CA GLY A 193 10.62 -4.55 -22.32
C GLY A 193 10.64 -3.70 -21.05
N SER A 194 11.74 -2.96 -20.88
CA SER A 194 11.96 -2.06 -19.76
C SER A 194 12.10 -0.60 -20.20
N LEU A 195 11.60 0.32 -19.38
CA LEU A 195 11.73 1.75 -19.52
C LEU A 195 12.32 2.34 -18.23
N SER A 196 13.45 3.02 -18.33
CA SER A 196 14.07 3.81 -17.26
C SER A 196 13.91 5.29 -17.57
N VAL A 197 13.34 6.06 -16.64
CA VAL A 197 13.10 7.51 -16.80
C VAL A 197 13.81 8.27 -15.69
N LYS A 198 14.36 9.44 -16.04
CA LYS A 198 14.90 10.42 -15.09
C LYS A 198 14.30 11.79 -15.44
N GLY A 199 13.43 12.30 -14.56
CA GLY A 199 12.82 13.63 -14.65
C GLY A 199 13.62 14.64 -13.83
N ASN A 200 14.47 15.42 -14.48
CA ASN A 200 15.34 16.43 -13.90
C ASN A 200 14.69 17.81 -13.84
N TYR A 201 13.60 18.06 -14.58
CA TYR A 201 12.89 19.34 -14.56
C TYR A 201 11.69 19.36 -13.61
N LYS A 202 10.78 18.40 -13.78
CA LYS A 202 9.52 18.28 -13.04
C LYS A 202 9.18 16.79 -12.85
N HIS A 203 8.12 16.29 -13.50
CA HIS A 203 7.68 14.90 -13.33
C HIS A 203 8.52 13.91 -14.17
N GLY A 204 8.49 12.63 -13.78
CA GLY A 204 9.05 11.55 -14.60
C GLY A 204 8.23 11.33 -15.87
N ILE A 205 6.99 10.88 -15.70
CA ILE A 205 6.01 10.68 -16.77
C ILE A 205 4.76 11.48 -16.42
N ALA A 206 4.22 12.25 -17.36
CA ALA A 206 2.96 12.95 -17.14
C ALA A 206 2.01 12.91 -18.33
N SER A 207 0.72 12.96 -18.03
CA SER A 207 -0.35 13.10 -19.01
C SER A 207 -1.38 14.13 -18.53
N ASP A 208 -1.85 15.00 -19.42
CA ASP A 208 -3.00 15.87 -19.09
C ASP A 208 -4.36 15.13 -19.12
N ASP A 209 -4.33 13.83 -19.42
CA ASP A 209 -5.47 12.93 -19.43
C ASP A 209 -5.15 11.78 -18.45
N TYR A 210 -5.22 10.51 -18.85
CA TYR A 210 -4.80 9.39 -18.01
C TYR A 210 -3.59 8.58 -18.52
N ILE A 211 -2.94 7.92 -17.57
CA ILE A 211 -1.90 6.92 -17.79
C ILE A 211 -2.44 5.54 -17.41
N ARG A 212 -2.26 4.56 -18.29
CA ARG A 212 -2.57 3.16 -18.02
C ARG A 212 -1.36 2.27 -18.21
N VAL A 213 -1.02 1.47 -17.21
CA VAL A 213 0.02 0.44 -17.30
C VAL A 213 -0.64 -0.93 -17.36
N ARG A 214 -0.65 -1.53 -18.56
CA ARG A 214 -1.16 -2.90 -18.73
C ARG A 214 -0.11 -3.93 -18.35
N THR A 215 1.10 -3.77 -18.89
CA THR A 215 2.26 -4.62 -18.65
C THR A 215 3.56 -3.82 -18.84
N GLY A 216 4.69 -4.44 -18.50
CA GLY A 216 6.03 -3.89 -18.72
C GLY A 216 6.76 -3.60 -17.41
N THR A 217 8.04 -3.22 -17.51
CA THR A 217 8.81 -2.73 -16.37
C THR A 217 9.12 -1.26 -16.57
N ILE A 218 8.59 -0.41 -15.68
CA ILE A 218 8.81 1.04 -15.69
C ILE A 218 9.56 1.42 -14.42
N THR A 219 10.72 2.05 -14.57
CA THR A 219 11.53 2.55 -13.46
C THR A 219 11.69 4.05 -13.59
N ILE A 220 11.11 4.82 -12.67
CA ILE A 220 11.43 6.24 -12.50
C ILE A 220 12.58 6.32 -11.50
N THR A 221 13.79 6.56 -12.00
CA THR A 221 15.02 6.61 -11.18
C THR A 221 15.14 7.89 -10.33
N GLY A 222 14.21 8.81 -10.49
CA GLY A 222 14.13 10.07 -9.77
C GLY A 222 13.37 11.11 -10.59
N ALA A 223 12.36 11.72 -9.99
CA ALA A 223 11.69 12.94 -10.46
C ALA A 223 11.96 14.09 -9.49
N VAL A 224 11.95 15.34 -9.99
CA VAL A 224 12.06 16.55 -9.15
C VAL A 224 10.75 16.86 -8.45
N THR A 225 9.63 16.53 -9.09
CA THR A 225 8.32 16.46 -8.46
C THR A 225 7.89 14.99 -8.50
N ASP A 226 6.75 14.68 -9.11
CA ASP A 226 6.14 13.36 -9.02
C ASP A 226 6.72 12.36 -10.01
N GLY A 227 6.69 11.08 -9.63
CA GLY A 227 7.12 10.01 -10.50
C GLY A 227 6.23 9.89 -11.72
N ILE A 228 4.93 9.71 -11.47
CA ILE A 228 3.85 9.66 -12.46
C ILE A 228 2.80 10.68 -12.05
N HIS A 229 2.43 11.59 -12.94
CA HIS A 229 1.44 12.63 -12.66
C HIS A 229 0.39 12.70 -13.77
N THR A 230 -0.88 12.79 -13.40
CA THR A 230 -1.98 12.90 -14.36
C THR A 230 -3.06 13.85 -13.87
N ASN A 231 -3.83 14.43 -14.78
CA ASN A 231 -5.03 15.16 -14.37
C ASN A 231 -6.18 14.19 -14.07
N GLU A 232 -6.42 13.19 -14.93
CA GLU A 232 -7.67 12.40 -14.88
C GLU A 232 -7.52 11.06 -14.15
N ALA A 233 -6.52 10.24 -14.51
CA ALA A 233 -6.37 8.94 -13.85
C ALA A 233 -5.01 8.25 -14.02
N VAL A 234 -4.71 7.37 -13.06
CA VAL A 234 -3.68 6.33 -13.20
C VAL A 234 -4.31 4.95 -13.02
N ILE A 235 -4.19 4.09 -14.03
CA ILE A 235 -4.75 2.72 -14.01
C ILE A 235 -3.63 1.70 -14.18
N ILE A 236 -3.43 0.83 -13.20
CA ILE A 236 -2.37 -0.19 -13.20
C ILE A 236 -3.01 -1.57 -13.25
N ASP A 237 -3.04 -2.18 -14.44
CA ASP A 237 -3.54 -3.55 -14.61
C ASP A 237 -2.48 -4.61 -14.28
N GLY A 238 -1.21 -4.22 -14.23
CA GLY A 238 -0.09 -5.12 -13.99
C GLY A 238 1.26 -4.48 -14.27
N GLY A 239 2.26 -5.32 -14.53
CA GLY A 239 3.65 -4.88 -14.72
C GLY A 239 4.39 -4.63 -13.41
N THR A 240 5.59 -4.07 -13.53
CA THR A 240 6.46 -3.69 -12.42
C THR A 240 6.77 -2.20 -12.51
N LEU A 241 6.42 -1.45 -11.47
CA LEU A 241 6.73 -0.03 -11.34
C LEU A 241 7.70 0.15 -10.17
N ASN A 242 8.85 0.77 -10.42
CA ASN A 242 9.79 1.19 -9.38
C ASN A 242 9.97 2.70 -9.48
N ILE A 243 9.52 3.45 -8.47
CA ILE A 243 9.41 4.89 -8.54
C ILE A 243 10.22 5.54 -7.41
N THR A 244 11.07 6.48 -7.77
CA THR A 244 11.68 7.43 -6.85
C THR A 244 11.28 8.84 -7.26
N ALA A 245 10.77 9.63 -6.31
CA ALA A 245 10.28 10.98 -6.52
C ALA A 245 10.66 11.89 -5.35
N SER A 246 10.82 13.19 -5.62
CA SER A 246 11.08 14.21 -4.57
C SER A 246 9.80 14.91 -4.12
N SER A 247 8.66 14.57 -4.71
CA SER A 247 7.30 14.89 -4.25
C SER A 247 6.54 13.55 -4.23
N ASP A 248 5.49 13.37 -5.03
CA ASP A 248 4.65 12.17 -4.97
C ASP A 248 5.18 11.02 -5.84
N GLY A 249 4.91 9.78 -5.42
CA GLY A 249 5.17 8.63 -6.28
C GLY A 249 4.27 8.64 -7.51
N ILE A 250 2.96 8.63 -7.27
CA ILE A 250 1.90 8.61 -8.27
C ILE A 250 0.82 9.60 -7.84
N GLU A 251 0.51 10.57 -8.68
CA GLU A 251 -0.53 11.56 -8.42
C GLU A 251 -1.56 11.60 -9.58
N ALA A 252 -2.83 11.70 -9.20
CA ALA A 252 -3.93 12.09 -10.07
C ALA A 252 -4.64 13.33 -9.48
N ASP A 253 -4.43 14.50 -10.10
CA ASP A 253 -4.85 15.81 -9.56
C ASP A 253 -6.35 16.00 -9.54
N GLU A 254 -7.12 15.45 -10.47
CA GLU A 254 -8.56 15.76 -10.59
C GLU A 254 -9.39 14.50 -10.84
N GLY A 255 -8.88 13.34 -10.44
CA GLY A 255 -9.58 12.09 -10.70
C GLY A 255 -9.12 10.93 -9.85
N TYR A 256 -8.76 9.81 -10.47
CA TYR A 256 -8.72 8.55 -9.74
C TYR A 256 -7.53 7.65 -10.03
N ILE A 257 -7.20 6.83 -9.03
CA ILE A 257 -6.16 5.82 -9.15
C ILE A 257 -6.76 4.44 -8.93
N ILE A 258 -6.56 3.55 -9.91
CA ILE A 258 -7.01 2.15 -9.83
C ILE A 258 -5.81 1.22 -9.97
N VAL A 259 -5.61 0.37 -8.98
CA VAL A 259 -4.59 -0.69 -9.01
C VAL A 259 -5.28 -2.05 -9.06
N ASN A 260 -5.31 -2.66 -10.23
CA ASN A 260 -5.89 -4.00 -10.39
C ASN A 260 -4.90 -5.12 -10.02
N ALA A 261 -3.63 -4.94 -10.38
CA ALA A 261 -2.54 -5.87 -10.04
C ALA A 261 -1.17 -5.19 -10.26
N GLY A 262 -0.09 -5.99 -10.24
CA GLY A 262 1.27 -5.54 -10.50
C GLY A 262 2.17 -5.56 -9.28
N THR A 263 3.44 -5.22 -9.47
CA THR A 263 4.41 -4.97 -8.39
C THR A 263 4.79 -3.50 -8.42
N ILE A 264 4.45 -2.77 -7.37
CA ILE A 264 4.62 -1.32 -7.27
C ILE A 264 5.52 -1.05 -6.06
N ASN A 265 6.69 -0.46 -6.30
CA ASN A 265 7.63 -0.05 -5.27
C ASN A 265 7.85 1.45 -5.39
N ILE A 266 7.54 2.21 -4.34
CA ILE A 266 7.61 3.67 -4.32
C ILE A 266 8.50 4.13 -3.18
N THR A 267 9.39 5.07 -3.49
CA THR A 267 10.09 5.92 -2.53
C THR A 267 9.82 7.36 -2.91
N ALA A 268 9.00 8.04 -2.12
CA ALA A 268 8.58 9.42 -2.34
C ALA A 268 9.05 10.28 -1.17
N ALA A 269 9.18 11.60 -1.39
CA ALA A 269 9.38 12.50 -0.26
C ALA A 269 8.05 12.79 0.40
N ASP A 270 7.08 13.21 -0.41
CA ASP A 270 5.71 13.52 0.00
C ASP A 270 4.85 12.23 -0.06
N ASP A 271 3.80 12.16 -0.86
CA ASP A 271 2.88 11.02 -0.84
C ASP A 271 3.34 9.86 -1.72
N GLY A 272 3.03 8.63 -1.30
CA GLY A 272 3.27 7.46 -2.14
C GLY A 272 2.34 7.43 -3.35
N ILE A 273 1.04 7.47 -3.09
CA ILE A 273 -0.04 7.49 -4.07
C ILE A 273 -1.06 8.52 -3.60
N ALA A 274 -1.36 9.53 -4.42
CA ALA A 274 -2.31 10.58 -4.10
C ALA A 274 -3.37 10.71 -5.20
N ALA A 275 -4.65 10.59 -4.82
CA ALA A 275 -5.76 11.09 -5.63
C ALA A 275 -6.24 12.40 -4.98
N SER A 276 -5.78 13.51 -5.54
CA SER A 276 -5.88 14.85 -4.97
C SER A 276 -6.88 15.71 -5.75
N TYR A 277 -6.98 16.99 -5.36
CA TYR A 277 -7.65 18.06 -6.10
C TYR A 277 -7.24 19.42 -5.55
N GLU A 278 -7.34 20.44 -6.40
CA GLU A 278 -7.11 21.82 -6.01
C GLU A 278 -8.08 22.24 -4.90
N GLU A 279 -7.53 22.66 -3.76
CA GLU A 279 -8.31 22.96 -2.56
C GLU A 279 -9.46 23.93 -2.85
N GLY A 280 -10.68 23.49 -2.54
CA GLY A 280 -11.90 24.28 -2.69
C GLY A 280 -12.77 23.91 -3.90
N ASP A 281 -12.29 23.08 -4.83
CA ASP A 281 -13.16 22.51 -5.88
C ASP A 281 -13.85 21.22 -5.42
N THR A 282 -14.93 21.37 -4.66
CA THR A 282 -15.74 20.23 -4.17
C THR A 282 -16.55 19.52 -5.26
N SER A 283 -16.42 19.89 -6.54
CA SER A 283 -17.08 19.18 -7.65
C SER A 283 -16.31 17.95 -8.13
N ILE A 284 -15.04 17.85 -7.74
CA ILE A 284 -14.16 16.72 -8.01
C ILE A 284 -14.27 15.73 -6.85
N ASP A 285 -14.38 14.44 -7.16
CA ASP A 285 -14.51 13.34 -6.19
C ASP A 285 -13.37 12.34 -6.41
N PRO A 286 -12.15 12.64 -5.94
CA PRO A 286 -10.98 11.84 -6.26
C PRO A 286 -10.86 10.63 -5.33
N TYR A 287 -10.61 9.47 -5.93
CA TYR A 287 -10.66 8.20 -5.20
C TYR A 287 -9.51 7.26 -5.59
N VAL A 288 -9.18 6.37 -4.65
CA VAL A 288 -8.22 5.29 -4.86
C VAL A 288 -8.92 3.94 -4.69
N THR A 289 -8.83 3.07 -5.70
CA THR A 289 -9.34 1.68 -5.64
C THR A 289 -8.20 0.69 -5.90
N ILE A 290 -7.95 -0.20 -4.94
CA ILE A 290 -6.94 -1.24 -5.03
C ILE A 290 -7.65 -2.60 -5.04
N ASN A 291 -7.69 -3.23 -6.21
CA ASN A 291 -8.25 -4.58 -6.39
C ASN A 291 -7.23 -5.69 -6.14
N GLY A 292 -5.93 -5.37 -6.11
CA GLY A 292 -4.87 -6.33 -5.87
C GLY A 292 -3.47 -5.75 -6.09
N GLY A 293 -2.47 -6.62 -6.20
CA GLY A 293 -1.07 -6.26 -6.44
C GLY A 293 -0.17 -6.39 -5.20
N ASN A 294 1.13 -6.22 -5.41
CA ASN A 294 2.14 -6.14 -4.36
C ASN A 294 2.67 -4.70 -4.33
N ILE A 295 2.28 -3.94 -3.31
CA ILE A 295 2.50 -2.51 -3.19
C ILE A 295 3.38 -2.25 -1.98
N ASN A 296 4.55 -1.65 -2.19
CA ASN A 296 5.49 -1.29 -1.13
C ASN A 296 5.81 0.20 -1.26
N ILE A 297 5.44 0.98 -0.25
CA ILE A 297 5.59 2.43 -0.25
C ILE A 297 6.44 2.83 0.95
N THR A 298 7.38 3.73 0.71
CA THR A 298 8.13 4.42 1.75
C THR A 298 8.12 5.91 1.46
N THR A 299 7.69 6.70 2.43
CA THR A 299 7.70 8.17 2.35
C THR A 299 8.52 8.75 3.49
N THR A 300 9.08 9.94 3.27
CA THR A 300 9.93 10.61 4.27
C THR A 300 9.28 11.81 4.94
N GLU A 301 8.24 12.37 4.33
CA GLU A 301 7.50 13.55 4.82
C GLU A 301 5.99 13.29 4.79
N GLY A 302 5.44 12.85 3.65
CA GLY A 302 4.01 12.67 3.45
C GLY A 302 3.47 11.27 3.78
N GLU A 303 2.32 10.99 3.20
CA GLU A 303 1.47 9.84 3.47
C GLU A 303 1.76 8.63 2.57
N GLY A 304 1.23 7.47 2.94
CA GLY A 304 1.41 6.26 2.14
C GLY A 304 0.50 6.24 0.91
N ILE A 305 -0.80 6.31 1.17
CA ILE A 305 -1.85 6.34 0.14
C ILE A 305 -2.90 7.35 0.60
N GLU A 306 -2.98 8.46 -0.11
CA GLU A 306 -3.97 9.52 0.11
C GLU A 306 -5.10 9.41 -0.91
N SER A 307 -6.33 9.48 -0.41
CA SER A 307 -7.50 9.76 -1.23
C SER A 307 -8.30 10.89 -0.62
N LYS A 308 -8.38 12.06 -1.28
CA LYS A 308 -9.18 13.15 -0.71
C LYS A 308 -10.68 12.81 -0.59
N SER A 309 -11.17 11.75 -1.23
CA SER A 309 -12.50 11.17 -0.98
C SER A 309 -12.46 9.75 -0.41
N VAL A 310 -12.50 8.71 -1.25
CA VAL A 310 -12.67 7.32 -0.80
C VAL A 310 -11.48 6.46 -1.19
N LEU A 311 -10.93 5.76 -0.20
CA LEU A 311 -9.97 4.69 -0.39
C LEU A 311 -10.66 3.32 -0.24
N THR A 312 -10.65 2.51 -1.29
CA THR A 312 -11.14 1.12 -1.25
C THR A 312 -10.02 0.13 -1.54
N ILE A 313 -9.80 -0.81 -0.62
CA ILE A 313 -8.85 -1.92 -0.75
C ILE A 313 -9.63 -3.24 -0.76
N ASN A 314 -9.77 -3.85 -1.93
CA ASN A 314 -10.47 -5.11 -2.11
C ASN A 314 -9.58 -6.32 -1.82
N ASP A 315 -8.31 -6.28 -2.24
CA ASP A 315 -7.30 -7.31 -1.98
C ASP A 315 -5.88 -6.75 -2.21
N GLY A 316 -4.85 -7.56 -2.00
CA GLY A 316 -3.46 -7.23 -2.30
C GLY A 316 -2.50 -7.51 -1.15
N HIS A 317 -1.22 -7.24 -1.39
CA HIS A 317 -0.16 -7.23 -0.38
C HIS A 317 0.43 -5.82 -0.31
N ILE A 318 -0.02 -5.04 0.66
CA ILE A 318 0.21 -3.60 0.79
C ILE A 318 1.03 -3.35 2.05
N ILE A 319 2.17 -2.68 1.88
CA ILE A 319 3.06 -2.27 2.95
C ILE A 319 3.35 -0.77 2.78
N THR A 320 2.91 0.05 3.72
CA THR A 320 3.29 1.47 3.82
C THR A 320 4.18 1.70 5.03
N LYS A 321 5.22 2.53 4.85
CA LYS A 321 6.13 3.00 5.91
C LYS A 321 6.35 4.49 5.74
N THR A 322 5.72 5.29 6.59
CA THR A 322 5.49 6.71 6.29
C THR A 322 5.93 7.59 7.46
N ALA A 323 6.18 8.86 7.14
CA ALA A 323 6.39 9.89 8.14
C ALA A 323 5.05 10.40 8.66
N ASP A 324 4.12 10.70 7.75
CA ASP A 324 2.73 11.04 8.06
C ASP A 324 1.82 9.79 8.00
N ASP A 325 0.53 9.95 7.73
CA ASP A 325 -0.44 8.88 7.74
C ASP A 325 -0.09 7.76 6.76
N GLY A 326 -0.29 6.52 7.21
CA GLY A 326 0.04 5.40 6.34
C GLY A 326 -1.03 5.12 5.28
N LEU A 327 -2.30 5.39 5.58
CA LEU A 327 -3.44 5.41 4.66
C LEU A 327 -4.36 6.56 5.11
N ASN A 328 -4.73 7.47 4.22
CA ASN A 328 -5.64 8.57 4.54
C ASN A 328 -6.83 8.59 3.58
N ALA A 329 -8.02 8.89 4.09
CA ALA A 329 -9.14 9.27 3.24
C ALA A 329 -10.06 10.34 3.82
N GLY A 330 -10.53 11.26 2.97
CA GLY A 330 -11.44 12.34 3.36
C GLY A 330 -12.87 11.89 3.74
N THR A 331 -13.39 10.85 3.07
CA THR A 331 -14.79 10.41 3.16
C THR A 331 -14.93 9.02 3.78
N ALA A 332 -14.14 8.04 3.31
CA ALA A 332 -14.19 6.69 3.86
C ALA A 332 -12.98 5.84 3.48
N ILE A 333 -12.62 4.93 4.38
CA ILE A 333 -11.73 3.80 4.09
C ILE A 333 -12.53 2.50 4.15
N TYR A 334 -12.42 1.70 3.08
CA TYR A 334 -12.93 0.33 3.01
C TYR A 334 -11.78 -0.65 2.84
N ILE A 335 -11.66 -1.64 3.73
CA ILE A 335 -10.71 -2.75 3.61
C ILE A 335 -11.48 -4.08 3.59
N ASN A 336 -11.53 -4.72 2.43
CA ASN A 336 -12.31 -5.94 2.22
C ASN A 336 -11.48 -7.22 2.22
N GLY A 337 -10.17 -7.11 2.05
CA GLY A 337 -9.29 -8.27 1.87
C GLY A 337 -7.81 -7.94 1.96
N GLY A 338 -6.97 -8.88 1.52
CA GLY A 338 -5.52 -8.69 1.43
C GLY A 338 -4.74 -8.79 2.74
N TYR A 339 -3.46 -8.50 2.59
CA TYR A 339 -2.46 -8.30 3.63
C TYR A 339 -2.11 -6.82 3.63
N VAL A 340 -2.63 -6.08 4.61
CA VAL A 340 -2.46 -4.62 4.69
C VAL A 340 -1.66 -4.30 5.95
N TYR A 341 -0.47 -3.77 5.76
CA TYR A 341 0.38 -3.28 6.83
C TYR A 341 0.63 -1.80 6.61
N SER A 342 0.21 -1.00 7.58
CA SER A 342 0.51 0.42 7.63
C SER A 342 1.34 0.75 8.86
N TYR A 343 2.44 1.46 8.66
CA TYR A 343 3.30 1.91 9.75
C TYR A 343 3.70 3.37 9.55
N SER A 344 3.10 4.25 10.36
CA SER A 344 3.50 5.64 10.47
C SER A 344 4.47 5.85 11.64
N THR A 345 5.45 6.71 11.42
CA THR A 345 6.42 7.11 12.45
C THR A 345 6.08 8.43 13.13
N GLY A 346 5.26 9.27 12.49
CA GLY A 346 4.90 10.61 12.96
C GLY A 346 3.41 10.82 13.20
N ASN A 347 2.53 10.07 12.54
CA ASN A 347 1.08 10.27 12.58
C ASN A 347 0.28 8.94 12.76
N ASP A 348 -0.97 8.89 12.31
CA ASP A 348 -1.84 7.72 12.37
C ASP A 348 -1.35 6.65 11.39
N ALA A 349 -1.57 5.39 11.70
CA ALA A 349 -1.33 4.38 10.65
C ALA A 349 -2.43 4.41 9.59
N MET A 350 -3.68 4.61 9.99
CA MET A 350 -4.80 4.69 9.05
C MET A 350 -5.79 5.72 9.57
N ASP A 351 -5.99 6.79 8.83
CA ASP A 351 -6.89 7.88 9.17
C ASP A 351 -8.01 8.03 8.14
N SER A 352 -9.21 8.25 8.63
CA SER A 352 -10.38 8.52 7.81
C SER A 352 -11.15 9.67 8.43
N ASN A 353 -11.16 10.83 7.78
CA ASN A 353 -12.02 11.96 8.16
C ASN A 353 -13.54 11.65 8.06
N GLY A 354 -13.91 10.47 7.54
CA GLY A 354 -15.27 9.94 7.53
C GLY A 354 -15.43 8.54 8.16
N THR A 355 -15.97 7.56 7.43
CA THR A 355 -16.23 6.23 8.00
C THR A 355 -15.13 5.22 7.69
N PHE A 356 -14.84 4.33 8.64
CA PHE A 356 -13.89 3.24 8.42
C PHE A 356 -14.61 1.89 8.46
N THR A 357 -14.47 1.06 7.43
CA THR A 357 -15.05 -0.29 7.39
C THR A 357 -14.02 -1.36 7.04
N ILE A 358 -13.97 -2.42 7.85
CA ILE A 358 -13.17 -3.62 7.61
C ILE A 358 -14.11 -4.82 7.47
N THR A 359 -14.15 -5.42 6.28
CA THR A 359 -14.95 -6.62 5.97
C THR A 359 -14.10 -7.88 5.80
N GLY A 360 -12.77 -7.77 5.71
CA GLY A 360 -11.87 -8.90 5.58
C GLY A 360 -10.39 -8.52 5.68
N GLY A 361 -9.51 -9.47 5.37
CA GLY A 361 -8.06 -9.25 5.31
C GLY A 361 -7.29 -9.46 6.62
N LYS A 362 -5.96 -9.33 6.54
CA LYS A 362 -5.05 -9.21 7.68
C LYS A 362 -4.55 -7.77 7.74
N VAL A 363 -5.10 -7.00 8.66
CA VAL A 363 -4.90 -5.55 8.76
C VAL A 363 -4.06 -5.26 10.00
N ILE A 364 -2.91 -4.65 9.80
CA ILE A 364 -1.99 -4.25 10.87
C ILE A 364 -1.71 -2.76 10.70
N ALA A 365 -2.01 -1.98 11.73
CA ALA A 365 -1.92 -0.53 11.70
C ALA A 365 -1.10 -0.05 12.91
N ILE A 366 0.11 0.44 12.64
CA ILE A 366 1.08 0.87 13.65
C ILE A 366 1.23 2.39 13.57
N GLY A 367 0.49 3.12 14.39
CA GLY A 367 0.61 4.57 14.49
C GLY A 367 1.64 5.02 15.52
N SER A 368 1.85 6.32 15.57
CA SER A 368 2.71 6.98 16.55
C SER A 368 2.17 6.80 17.99
N LYS A 369 3.04 6.94 19.00
CA LYS A 369 2.71 6.63 20.41
C LYS A 369 1.88 7.72 21.10
N SER A 370 1.92 8.96 20.61
CA SER A 370 1.18 10.08 21.21
C SER A 370 1.20 11.29 20.28
N PRO A 371 0.07 11.96 20.05
CA PRO A 371 -1.31 11.57 20.42
C PRO A 371 -1.94 10.49 19.51
N GLU A 372 -1.23 10.07 18.47
CA GLU A 372 -1.76 9.39 17.28
C GLU A 372 -2.23 7.94 17.53
N ALA A 373 -2.93 7.37 16.56
CA ALA A 373 -3.70 6.16 16.64
C ALA A 373 -3.22 5.09 15.64
N GLY A 374 -3.49 3.83 15.98
CA GLY A 374 -3.37 2.76 15.00
C GLY A 374 -4.40 2.92 13.88
N ILE A 375 -5.66 3.17 14.26
CA ILE A 375 -6.76 3.44 13.34
C ILE A 375 -7.54 4.61 13.93
N ASP A 376 -7.64 5.71 13.19
CA ASP A 376 -8.53 6.82 13.49
C ASP A 376 -9.60 7.00 12.41
N CYS A 377 -10.76 7.46 12.86
CA CYS A 377 -11.83 7.90 11.99
C CYS A 377 -12.68 8.99 12.66
N ASP A 378 -12.05 9.92 13.38
CA ASP A 378 -12.70 11.03 14.10
C ASP A 378 -13.86 10.60 15.02
N ALA A 379 -13.74 9.43 15.65
CA ALA A 379 -14.81 8.82 16.45
C ALA A 379 -16.16 8.63 15.69
N ARG A 380 -16.13 8.63 14.35
CA ARG A 380 -17.26 8.30 13.48
C ARG A 380 -17.49 6.78 13.46
N THR A 381 -18.28 6.30 12.49
CA THR A 381 -18.59 4.88 12.41
C THR A 381 -17.38 4.07 11.99
N PHE A 382 -16.84 3.32 12.94
CA PHE A 382 -15.84 2.28 12.68
C PHE A 382 -16.49 0.89 12.71
N LYS A 383 -16.62 0.27 11.55
CA LYS A 383 -17.33 -1.01 11.37
C LYS A 383 -16.35 -2.15 11.13
N ILE A 384 -16.44 -3.23 11.93
CA ILE A 384 -15.63 -4.43 11.74
C ILE A 384 -16.54 -5.66 11.61
N THR A 385 -16.57 -6.25 10.42
CA THR A 385 -17.42 -7.41 10.11
C THR A 385 -16.66 -8.65 9.64
N GLY A 386 -15.35 -8.51 9.41
CA GLY A 386 -14.45 -9.62 9.10
C GLY A 386 -12.98 -9.25 9.34
N GLY A 387 -12.10 -10.16 8.95
CA GLY A 387 -10.66 -9.99 9.03
C GLY A 387 -10.02 -10.34 10.38
N ILE A 388 -8.72 -10.09 10.44
CA ILE A 388 -7.93 -9.95 11.67
C ILE A 388 -7.33 -8.55 11.67
N VAL A 389 -7.62 -7.79 12.72
CA VAL A 389 -7.21 -6.39 12.84
C VAL A 389 -6.34 -6.23 14.08
N VAL A 390 -5.16 -5.66 13.91
CA VAL A 390 -4.27 -5.24 14.98
C VAL A 390 -3.92 -3.77 14.76
N GLY A 391 -4.43 -2.91 15.63
CA GLY A 391 -4.06 -1.49 15.67
C GLY A 391 -3.23 -1.19 16.90
N THR A 392 -2.10 -0.50 16.78
CA THR A 392 -1.32 -0.01 17.93
C THR A 392 -0.98 1.45 17.75
N GLY A 393 -1.07 2.24 18.82
CA GLY A 393 -0.71 3.66 18.82
C GLY A 393 -0.84 4.29 20.21
N GLY A 394 -0.92 5.61 20.28
CA GLY A 394 -1.40 6.38 21.43
C GLY A 394 -2.88 6.13 21.72
N ALA A 395 -3.72 6.11 20.69
CA ALA A 395 -5.16 5.89 20.78
C ALA A 395 -5.69 4.95 19.68
N THR A 396 -7.02 4.84 19.59
CA THR A 396 -7.74 4.24 18.46
C THR A 396 -9.18 4.77 18.44
N SER A 397 -9.74 4.96 17.25
CA SER A 397 -11.19 5.08 17.11
C SER A 397 -11.88 3.79 17.57
N GLY A 398 -12.97 3.94 18.34
CA GLY A 398 -13.66 2.81 18.95
C GLY A 398 -14.53 2.06 17.94
N PRO A 399 -14.39 0.72 17.80
CA PRO A 399 -15.32 -0.03 16.97
C PRO A 399 -16.78 0.23 17.37
N THR A 400 -17.65 0.44 16.39
CA THR A 400 -19.07 0.76 16.59
C THR A 400 -19.85 -0.54 16.77
N ALA A 401 -20.29 -0.81 18.01
CA ALA A 401 -20.89 -2.08 18.40
C ALA A 401 -22.19 -2.44 17.67
N SER A 402 -22.97 -1.46 17.23
CA SER A 402 -24.26 -1.67 16.55
C SER A 402 -24.13 -2.16 15.10
N VAL A 403 -22.97 -1.96 14.47
CA VAL A 403 -22.71 -2.32 13.07
C VAL A 403 -21.60 -3.37 12.90
N SER A 404 -20.84 -3.64 13.96
CA SER A 404 -19.78 -4.65 13.97
C SER A 404 -20.33 -6.03 14.31
N THR A 405 -19.86 -7.07 13.60
CA THR A 405 -20.24 -8.47 13.85
C THR A 405 -19.08 -9.30 14.39
N VAL A 406 -17.85 -8.82 14.19
CA VAL A 406 -16.64 -9.39 14.78
C VAL A 406 -16.39 -8.73 16.13
N ARG A 407 -15.96 -9.53 17.11
CA ARG A 407 -15.65 -9.03 18.45
C ARG A 407 -14.28 -8.39 18.49
N SER A 408 -14.15 -7.34 19.29
CA SER A 408 -12.92 -6.60 19.51
C SER A 408 -12.59 -6.41 20.99
N VAL A 409 -11.32 -6.19 21.26
CA VAL A 409 -10.79 -5.76 22.56
C VAL A 409 -9.84 -4.57 22.37
N VAL A 410 -10.04 -3.53 23.18
CA VAL A 410 -9.06 -2.43 23.33
C VAL A 410 -8.31 -2.61 24.65
N MET A 411 -6.99 -2.60 24.57
CA MET A 411 -6.06 -2.88 25.66
C MET A 411 -5.07 -1.73 25.86
N GLY A 412 -4.46 -1.68 27.05
CA GLY A 412 -3.41 -0.71 27.37
C GLY A 412 -2.06 -1.00 26.70
N GLY A 413 -1.04 -0.23 27.10
CA GLY A 413 0.24 -0.19 26.42
C GLY A 413 1.09 -1.46 26.49
N GLY A 414 2.06 -1.52 25.58
CA GLY A 414 3.04 -2.60 25.45
C GLY A 414 4.39 -2.07 24.96
N ASN A 415 5.41 -2.93 25.04
CA ASN A 415 6.78 -2.55 24.69
C ASN A 415 7.14 -2.96 23.26
N ALA A 416 8.10 -2.24 22.66
CA ALA A 416 8.69 -2.62 21.39
C ALA A 416 9.36 -4.01 21.50
N ASN A 417 9.32 -4.76 20.41
CA ASN A 417 9.90 -6.11 20.30
C ASN A 417 9.40 -7.10 21.35
N GLN A 418 8.18 -6.89 21.85
CA GLN A 418 7.53 -7.80 22.78
C GLN A 418 6.34 -8.48 22.10
N ILE A 419 6.26 -9.80 22.27
CA ILE A 419 5.09 -10.56 21.81
C ILE A 419 3.91 -10.26 22.73
N ILE A 420 2.75 -10.00 22.14
CA ILE A 420 1.44 -10.08 22.79
C ILE A 420 0.77 -11.34 22.29
N HIS A 421 0.37 -12.21 23.22
CA HIS A 421 -0.37 -13.41 22.92
C HIS A 421 -1.70 -13.43 23.68
N ILE A 422 -2.78 -13.82 23.00
CA ILE A 422 -4.12 -13.93 23.55
C ILE A 422 -4.63 -15.33 23.26
N GLU A 423 -5.07 -16.05 24.29
CA GLU A 423 -5.63 -17.40 24.18
C GLU A 423 -6.85 -17.59 25.09
N ALA A 424 -7.76 -18.46 24.70
CA ALA A 424 -8.87 -18.91 25.54
C ALA A 424 -8.36 -19.85 26.66
N ALA A 425 -9.24 -20.18 27.61
CA ALA A 425 -8.89 -21.04 28.75
C ALA A 425 -8.45 -22.47 28.35
N ASP A 426 -8.80 -22.93 27.15
CA ASP A 426 -8.41 -24.23 26.60
C ASP A 426 -7.10 -24.18 25.78
N GLY A 427 -6.41 -23.03 25.73
CA GLY A 427 -5.19 -22.81 24.96
C GLY A 427 -5.43 -22.49 23.48
N THR A 428 -6.68 -22.32 23.05
CA THR A 428 -7.00 -21.88 21.69
C THR A 428 -6.52 -20.44 21.49
N GLU A 429 -5.60 -20.25 20.55
CA GLU A 429 -5.03 -18.95 20.21
C GLU A 429 -6.04 -18.03 19.54
N ALA A 430 -6.03 -16.76 19.93
CA ALA A 430 -6.77 -15.67 19.31
C ALA A 430 -5.83 -14.70 18.58
N LEU A 431 -4.73 -14.31 19.23
CA LEU A 431 -3.72 -13.42 18.66
C LEU A 431 -2.33 -13.86 19.11
N THR A 432 -1.35 -13.81 18.20
CA THR A 432 0.06 -13.77 18.53
C THR A 432 0.73 -12.73 17.65
N PHE A 433 1.18 -11.64 18.25
CA PHE A 433 1.71 -10.47 17.53
C PHE A 433 3.00 -9.96 18.18
N LEU A 434 4.05 -9.78 17.38
CA LEU A 434 5.28 -9.11 17.77
C LEU A 434 5.18 -7.62 17.38
N SER A 435 5.03 -6.74 18.36
CA SER A 435 4.95 -5.31 18.11
C SER A 435 6.32 -4.74 17.73
N PRO A 436 6.46 -4.01 16.61
CA PRO A 436 7.72 -3.36 16.23
C PRO A 436 8.04 -2.16 17.12
N THR A 437 7.02 -1.50 17.67
CA THR A 437 7.14 -0.28 18.48
C THR A 437 6.49 -0.44 19.85
N SER A 438 6.82 0.46 20.78
CA SER A 438 6.06 0.59 22.02
C SER A 438 4.81 1.41 21.76
N TYR A 439 3.69 1.06 22.36
CA TYR A 439 2.40 1.72 22.16
C TYR A 439 1.69 1.94 23.49
N SER A 440 0.69 2.82 23.51
CA SER A 440 -0.14 3.11 24.69
C SER A 440 -1.51 2.42 24.62
N THR A 441 -1.95 2.10 23.40
CA THR A 441 -3.23 1.48 23.09
C THR A 441 -3.03 0.37 22.05
N LEU A 442 -3.70 -0.77 22.26
CA LEU A 442 -3.81 -1.85 21.27
C LEU A 442 -5.28 -2.18 21.02
N LEU A 443 -5.71 -2.11 19.77
CA LEU A 443 -6.97 -2.65 19.27
C LEU A 443 -6.71 -4.01 18.64
N PHE A 444 -7.46 -5.02 19.08
CA PHE A 444 -7.49 -6.32 18.42
C PHE A 444 -8.92 -6.71 18.10
N ALA A 445 -9.19 -7.08 16.85
CA ALA A 445 -10.47 -7.63 16.42
C ALA A 445 -10.26 -8.87 15.55
N SER A 446 -11.03 -9.92 15.81
CA SER A 446 -10.99 -11.15 15.01
C SER A 446 -12.18 -12.05 15.32
N SER A 447 -12.64 -12.79 14.32
CA SER A 447 -13.64 -13.85 14.50
C SER A 447 -13.21 -14.95 15.48
N LYS A 448 -11.94 -15.00 15.87
CA LYS A 448 -11.43 -15.87 16.94
C LYS A 448 -11.86 -15.45 18.35
N LEU A 449 -12.22 -14.19 18.56
CA LEU A 449 -12.86 -13.74 19.78
C LEU A 449 -14.35 -14.17 19.77
N LYS A 450 -14.67 -15.24 20.49
CA LYS A 450 -16.02 -15.83 20.56
C LYS A 450 -16.86 -15.15 21.62
N ALA A 451 -18.19 -15.23 21.52
CA ALA A 451 -19.10 -14.65 22.50
C ALA A 451 -18.96 -15.33 23.88
N ASN A 452 -19.07 -14.54 24.95
CA ASN A 452 -19.09 -15.05 26.33
C ASN A 452 -17.91 -15.96 26.67
N THR A 453 -16.74 -15.69 26.09
CA THR A 453 -15.52 -16.49 26.26
C THR A 453 -14.48 -15.65 26.99
N THR A 454 -13.81 -16.26 27.98
CA THR A 454 -12.71 -15.62 28.72
C THR A 454 -11.38 -15.90 28.02
N TYR A 455 -10.61 -14.84 27.80
CA TYR A 455 -9.28 -14.87 27.22
C TYR A 455 -8.23 -14.40 28.23
N ASN A 456 -7.07 -15.05 28.22
CA ASN A 456 -5.88 -14.66 28.95
C ASN A 456 -4.93 -13.92 28.01
N VAL A 457 -4.31 -12.84 28.50
CA VAL A 457 -3.29 -12.08 27.78
C VAL A 457 -1.93 -12.42 28.34
N TYR A 458 -0.95 -12.66 27.47
CA TYR A 458 0.45 -12.91 27.81
C TYR A 458 1.34 -11.90 27.09
N THR A 459 2.45 -11.53 27.74
CA THR A 459 3.48 -10.69 27.15
C THR A 459 4.84 -11.39 27.17
N GLY A 460 5.63 -11.19 26.11
CA GLY A 460 6.89 -11.92 25.89
C GLY A 460 6.66 -13.38 25.49
N GLY A 461 7.57 -14.26 25.88
CA GLY A 461 7.63 -15.64 25.38
C GLY A 461 8.40 -15.72 24.06
N SER A 462 8.20 -16.79 23.31
CA SER A 462 8.87 -17.01 22.01
C SER A 462 7.97 -17.76 21.04
N VAL A 463 8.23 -17.61 19.74
CA VAL A 463 7.57 -18.39 18.69
C VAL A 463 8.62 -19.18 17.93
N THR A 464 8.35 -20.46 17.65
CA THR A 464 9.18 -21.32 16.82
C THR A 464 8.40 -21.82 15.61
N ASN A 465 9.11 -22.21 14.54
CA ASN A 465 8.52 -22.70 13.28
C ASN A 465 7.46 -21.77 12.69
N ALA A 466 7.73 -20.46 12.76
CA ALA A 466 6.73 -19.44 12.52
C ALA A 466 6.63 -19.01 11.05
N THR A 467 5.41 -18.71 10.61
CA THR A 467 5.17 -17.80 9.48
C THR A 467 4.59 -16.52 10.05
N SER A 468 5.02 -15.36 9.56
CA SER A 468 4.50 -14.08 10.02
C SER A 468 4.31 -13.09 8.89
N PHE A 469 3.30 -12.24 9.03
CA PHE A 469 3.14 -11.02 8.25
C PHE A 469 3.38 -9.84 9.18
N GLN A 470 4.53 -9.17 9.05
CA GLN A 470 4.84 -7.93 9.75
C GLN A 470 4.55 -7.96 11.27
N GLY A 471 5.02 -9.01 11.93
CA GLY A 471 4.83 -9.23 13.37
C GLY A 471 3.60 -10.07 13.73
N LEU A 472 2.55 -10.13 12.89
CA LEU A 472 1.43 -11.04 13.08
C LEU A 472 1.84 -12.46 12.71
N TYR A 473 1.94 -13.34 13.70
CA TYR A 473 2.21 -14.75 13.44
C TYR A 473 0.94 -15.44 12.92
N THR A 474 1.08 -16.13 11.79
CA THR A 474 -0.01 -16.85 11.12
C THR A 474 0.06 -18.35 11.33
N SER A 475 1.25 -18.86 11.64
CA SER A 475 1.50 -20.24 12.08
C SER A 475 2.71 -20.29 13.01
N GLY A 476 2.89 -21.42 13.69
CA GLY A 476 4.01 -21.69 14.58
C GLY A 476 3.55 -22.17 15.96
N THR A 477 4.51 -22.31 16.86
CA THR A 477 4.26 -22.73 18.24
C THR A 477 4.74 -21.65 19.20
N TYR A 478 3.81 -21.09 19.97
CA TYR A 478 4.08 -20.12 21.02
C TYR A 478 4.49 -20.83 22.31
N THR A 479 5.59 -20.40 22.90
CA THR A 479 5.99 -20.74 24.27
C THR A 479 5.60 -19.57 25.19
N PRO A 480 4.73 -19.81 26.20
CA PRO A 480 4.18 -18.73 27.03
C PRO A 480 5.22 -17.84 27.70
N GLY A 481 4.96 -16.53 27.61
CA GLY A 481 5.61 -15.51 28.41
C GLY A 481 4.88 -15.26 29.73
N THR A 482 4.91 -14.02 30.21
CA THR A 482 4.27 -13.62 31.46
C THR A 482 2.78 -13.42 31.25
N LYS A 483 1.96 -14.15 32.01
CA LYS A 483 0.51 -13.94 32.05
C LYS A 483 0.18 -12.59 32.68
N GLY A 484 -0.57 -11.78 31.96
CA GLY A 484 -1.09 -10.48 32.38
C GLY A 484 -2.58 -10.53 32.69
N ALA A 485 -3.33 -9.56 32.14
CA ALA A 485 -4.77 -9.45 32.35
C ALA A 485 -5.56 -10.59 31.70
N SER A 486 -6.82 -10.74 32.10
CA SER A 486 -7.82 -11.56 31.41
C SER A 486 -9.07 -10.74 31.13
N PHE A 487 -9.80 -11.06 30.07
CA PHE A 487 -11.04 -10.38 29.72
C PHE A 487 -12.10 -11.36 29.22
N THR A 488 -13.37 -10.97 29.33
CA THR A 488 -14.49 -11.76 28.77
C THR A 488 -15.25 -10.91 27.76
N THR A 489 -15.49 -11.49 26.59
CA THR A 489 -16.17 -10.87 25.45
C THR A 489 -17.70 -10.96 25.59
N SER A 490 -18.27 -10.29 26.59
CA SER A 490 -19.73 -10.23 26.79
C SER A 490 -20.42 -9.34 25.75
N SER A 491 -19.80 -8.22 25.37
CA SER A 491 -20.23 -7.28 24.32
C SER A 491 -19.36 -7.38 23.06
N VAL A 492 -19.89 -6.92 21.91
CA VAL A 492 -19.15 -6.92 20.63
C VAL A 492 -17.80 -6.19 20.79
N VAL A 493 -17.80 -5.10 21.56
CA VAL A 493 -16.60 -4.31 21.87
C VAL A 493 -16.29 -4.46 23.35
N THR A 494 -15.07 -4.89 23.66
CA THR A 494 -14.55 -5.00 25.03
C THR A 494 -13.44 -3.96 25.21
N GLN A 495 -13.38 -3.29 26.36
CA GLN A 495 -12.27 -2.40 26.70
C GLN A 495 -11.74 -2.77 28.06
N ILE A 496 -10.45 -3.09 28.15
CA ILE A 496 -9.75 -3.41 29.40
C ILE A 496 -8.57 -2.46 29.68
N GLY A 497 -8.37 -1.48 28.81
CA GLY A 497 -7.34 -0.44 28.91
C GLY A 497 -7.32 0.40 27.63
N GLY A 498 -6.26 1.17 27.45
CA GLY A 498 -6.06 1.99 26.25
C GLY A 498 -6.99 3.20 26.19
N SER A 499 -6.71 4.08 25.22
CA SER A 499 -7.52 5.26 24.91
C SER A 499 -8.38 5.01 23.69
N ILE A 500 -9.64 5.43 23.75
CA ILE A 500 -10.57 5.38 22.63
C ILE A 500 -11.03 6.81 22.34
N SER A 501 -10.86 7.30 21.11
CA SER A 501 -11.53 8.53 20.67
C SER A 501 -13.04 8.28 20.61
N ARG A 502 -13.82 9.12 21.30
CA ARG A 502 -15.28 9.03 21.38
C ARG A 502 -15.86 10.41 21.11
N ASN A 503 -16.96 10.44 20.36
CA ASN A 503 -17.82 11.62 20.20
C ASN A 503 -18.45 12.06 21.52
#